data_AF-A0A422NKU2-F1
#
_entry.id   AF-A0A422NKU2-F1
#
_cell.length_a   1.000
_cell.length_b   1.000
_cell.length_c   1.000
_cell.angle_alpha   90.00
_cell.angle_beta   90.00
_cell.angle_gamma   90.00
#
_symmetry.space_group_name_H-M   'P 1'
#
loop_
_entity.id
_entity.type
_entity.pdbx_description
1 polymer ?
#
loop_
_entity_poly.entity_id
_entity_poly.type
_entity_poly.pdbx_seq_one_letter_code
_entity_poly.pdbx_strand_id
1 'polypeptide(L)'
;MGDDLFRRRLRRFYEVHNPSCLSSVDAIWQTYHDREEDIFRVLVDKYGPEPVLQESIGGTSHEQICGLNSPLGRMSPPLNNFYMQKESQKTTEHTENTRNPVGPGAELSSAFKNFDTNAAKRLHYPQSTILKNEKKCNLREKLIDFYRTHNSSMIPFVDEVIENYNGNEKRMFGDLHCQYRMANELILPVTPSSFDDANAVIKRLSDALEKKTAETLALKKDKEYIAEELNLSNKLRKEGHENEKRLETQLLTAREQLQARYDNPELEIKTAELIVVQKDKERLAKELDISNKLLEGVQEKEKTLRSQLLSTAEELRAKEEFISDGARQRDEAQITRNCLQTELLTVRKECSGLRSTVFNLGNRIRVLEVEKQQLLGELKEAEKRVFDAGDLLSKERQKNFSLIKEVNRLKLTSGGTLSKADFTTIVKEIEKQISEHYESELTQCRKEINDYYCYAENQLRRRDALIAELSVDR
;
A
#
# COMPACT_ATOMS: atom_id res chain seq x y z
N MET A 1 20.85 6.13 25.80
CA MET A 1 21.27 6.37 24.39
C MET A 1 20.20 7.10 23.58
N GLY A 2 18.90 6.96 23.88
CA GLY A 2 17.86 7.76 23.21
C GLY A 2 17.86 9.23 23.65
N ASP A 3 18.18 9.45 24.92
CA ASP A 3 18.21 10.70 25.67
C ASP A 3 19.06 11.81 24.98
N ASP A 4 20.17 11.41 24.33
CA ASP A 4 21.05 12.29 23.55
C ASP A 4 20.45 12.68 22.18
N LEU A 5 19.63 11.81 21.58
CA LEU A 5 18.91 12.07 20.34
C LEU A 5 17.76 13.05 20.59
N PHE A 6 16.97 12.85 21.66
CA PHE A 6 15.90 13.76 22.07
C PHE A 6 16.42 15.18 22.32
N ARG A 7 17.51 15.33 23.07
CA ARG A 7 18.16 16.63 23.32
C ARG A 7 18.64 17.32 22.04
N ARG A 8 19.18 16.56 21.07
CA ARG A 8 19.58 17.08 19.73
C ARG A 8 18.38 17.42 18.83
N ARG A 9 17.27 16.71 18.95
CA ARG A 9 16.00 16.97 18.26
C ARG A 9 15.41 18.29 18.77
N LEU A 10 15.30 18.43 20.10
CA LEU A 10 14.74 19.62 20.76
C LEU A 10 15.58 20.89 20.49
N ARG A 11 16.92 20.77 20.51
CA ARG A 11 17.81 21.89 20.17
C ARG A 11 17.57 22.42 18.75
N ARG A 12 17.52 21.54 17.75
CA ARG A 12 17.31 21.92 16.34
C ARG A 12 15.95 22.57 16.11
N PHE A 13 14.92 22.10 16.81
CA PHE A 13 13.60 22.74 16.78
C PHE A 13 13.68 24.20 17.27
N TYR A 14 14.35 24.45 18.39
CA TYR A 14 14.53 25.81 18.90
C TYR A 14 15.50 26.67 18.09
N GLU A 15 16.55 26.10 17.49
CA GLU A 15 17.47 26.84 16.60
C GLU A 15 16.73 27.48 15.41
N VAL A 16 15.71 26.79 14.87
CA VAL A 16 14.89 27.28 13.74
C VAL A 16 13.77 28.21 14.21
N HIS A 17 12.99 27.81 15.24
CA HIS A 17 11.75 28.51 15.59
C HIS A 17 11.90 29.59 16.67
N ASN A 18 12.83 29.44 17.63
CA ASN A 18 13.06 30.44 18.69
C ASN A 18 14.44 30.26 19.38
N PRO A 19 15.51 30.86 18.85
CA PRO A 19 16.86 30.66 19.37
C PRO A 19 17.08 31.25 20.78
N SER A 20 16.23 32.17 21.26
CA SER A 20 16.37 32.71 22.63
C SER A 20 16.06 31.67 23.71
N CYS A 21 15.35 30.59 23.39
CA CYS A 21 15.03 29.51 24.31
C CYS A 21 16.13 28.43 24.42
N LEU A 22 17.23 28.54 23.66
CA LEU A 22 18.29 27.50 23.63
C LEU A 22 18.95 27.27 25.01
N SER A 23 19.05 28.30 25.84
CA SER A 23 19.56 28.21 27.22
C SER A 23 18.66 27.39 28.15
N SER A 24 17.37 27.24 27.83
CA SER A 24 16.39 26.49 28.62
C SER A 24 16.18 25.04 28.13
N VAL A 25 16.79 24.65 27.00
CA VAL A 25 16.62 23.31 26.40
C VAL A 25 16.96 22.20 27.39
N ASP A 26 18.03 22.36 28.17
CA ASP A 26 18.48 21.33 29.12
C ASP A 26 17.51 21.16 30.30
N ALA A 27 16.89 22.24 30.78
CA ALA A 27 15.87 22.20 31.84
C ALA A 27 14.54 21.62 31.35
N ILE A 28 14.14 21.94 30.12
CA ILE A 28 12.94 21.37 29.46
C ILE A 28 13.16 19.87 29.23
N TRP A 29 14.32 19.49 28.68
CA TRP A 29 14.73 18.09 28.48
C TRP A 29 14.60 17.29 29.80
N GLN A 30 15.17 17.79 30.90
CA GLN A 30 15.13 17.13 32.20
C GLN A 30 13.72 17.02 32.80
N THR A 31 12.79 17.92 32.44
CA THR A 31 11.39 17.91 32.92
C THR A 31 10.47 16.99 32.10
N TYR A 32 10.85 16.70 30.84
CA TYR A 32 10.02 15.98 29.86
C TYR A 32 10.64 14.66 29.35
N HIS A 33 11.68 14.15 30.03
CA HIS A 33 12.40 12.91 29.67
C HIS A 33 11.48 11.72 29.35
N ASP A 34 10.39 11.52 30.08
CA ASP A 34 9.46 10.39 29.87
C ASP A 34 8.22 10.76 29.02
N ARG A 35 8.18 11.99 28.46
CA ARG A 35 7.04 12.56 27.70
C ARG A 35 7.50 13.34 26.47
N GLU A 36 8.50 12.80 25.77
CA GLU A 36 9.16 13.42 24.63
C GLU A 36 8.20 13.79 23.48
N GLU A 37 7.27 12.91 23.13
CA GLU A 37 6.32 13.14 22.02
C GLU A 37 5.17 14.10 22.39
N ASP A 38 4.85 14.26 23.68
CA ASP A 38 3.85 15.25 24.12
C ASP A 38 4.40 16.67 23.98
N ILE A 39 5.67 16.90 24.34
CA ILE A 39 6.30 18.22 24.17
C ILE A 39 6.50 18.54 22.68
N PHE A 40 6.85 17.57 21.82
CA PHE A 40 6.89 17.82 20.37
C PHE A 40 5.51 18.12 19.78
N ARG A 41 4.43 17.46 20.23
CA ARG A 41 3.08 17.80 19.78
C ARG A 41 2.70 19.24 20.10
N VAL A 42 3.00 19.70 21.32
CA VAL A 42 2.76 21.10 21.75
C VAL A 42 3.66 22.09 21.00
N LEU A 43 4.92 21.73 20.71
CA LEU A 43 5.82 22.57 19.93
C LEU A 43 5.40 22.68 18.47
N VAL A 44 4.93 21.59 17.87
CA VAL A 44 4.44 21.58 16.47
C VAL A 44 3.15 22.39 16.34
N ASP A 45 2.22 22.27 17.29
CA ASP A 45 1.00 23.07 17.33
C ASP A 45 1.30 24.58 17.50
N LYS A 46 2.34 24.93 18.28
CA LYS A 46 2.72 26.32 18.56
C LYS A 46 3.58 26.98 17.48
N TYR A 47 4.50 26.25 16.85
CA TYR A 47 5.55 26.82 15.99
C TYR A 47 5.56 26.26 14.55
N GLY A 48 4.82 25.19 14.26
CA GLY A 48 4.77 24.53 12.96
C GLY A 48 5.53 23.20 12.89
N PRO A 49 5.53 22.53 11.73
CA PRO A 49 6.12 21.20 11.57
C PRO A 49 7.62 21.17 11.87
N GLU A 50 8.09 20.03 12.39
CA GLU A 50 9.48 19.84 12.81
C GLU A 50 10.47 20.04 11.63
N PRO A 51 11.57 20.79 11.83
CA PRO A 51 12.58 21.00 10.79
C PRO A 51 13.24 19.67 10.41
N VAL A 52 13.12 19.32 9.12
CA VAL A 52 13.61 18.06 8.58
C VAL A 52 15.11 17.91 8.83
N LEU A 53 15.50 16.69 9.21
CA LEU A 53 16.87 16.31 9.53
C LEU A 53 17.75 16.41 8.26
N GLN A 54 18.29 17.61 7.99
CA GLN A 54 19.41 17.76 7.05
C GLN A 54 20.63 17.08 7.68
N GLU A 55 20.79 15.80 7.36
CA GLU A 55 22.03 15.09 7.59
C GLU A 55 23.11 15.74 6.72
N SER A 56 23.85 16.65 7.33
CA SER A 56 25.06 17.22 6.77
C SER A 56 26.11 16.10 6.71
N ILE A 57 26.05 15.29 5.66
CA ILE A 57 27.11 14.35 5.28
C ILE A 57 28.37 15.18 5.07
N GLY A 58 29.26 15.15 6.06
CA GLY A 58 30.41 16.03 6.14
C GLY A 58 31.45 15.72 5.07
N GLY A 59 31.45 16.51 3.99
CA GLY A 59 32.55 16.64 3.05
C GLY A 59 33.28 17.96 3.26
N THR A 60 34.13 18.06 4.29
CA THR A 60 34.88 19.27 4.60
C THR A 60 35.93 19.59 3.53
N SER A 61 35.86 20.77 2.92
CA SER A 61 37.05 21.52 2.48
C SER A 61 36.73 23.01 2.47
N HIS A 62 37.45 23.73 3.32
CA HIS A 62 37.37 25.16 3.56
C HIS A 62 38.27 25.88 2.55
N GLU A 63 37.72 26.70 1.65
CA GLU A 63 38.57 27.66 0.93
C GLU A 63 37.93 29.05 0.85
N GLN A 64 38.74 30.02 1.25
CA GLN A 64 38.37 31.38 1.59
C GLN A 64 39.01 32.29 0.56
N ILE A 65 38.22 32.84 -0.36
CA ILE A 65 38.69 33.86 -1.30
C ILE A 65 37.79 35.09 -1.22
N CYS A 66 38.43 36.24 -1.01
CA CYS A 66 37.79 37.55 -0.91
C CYS A 66 37.14 37.95 -2.24
N GLY A 67 36.08 38.75 -2.16
CA GLY A 67 35.30 39.16 -3.34
C GLY A 67 36.02 40.19 -4.23
N LEU A 68 35.38 40.47 -5.36
CA LEU A 68 35.63 41.65 -6.19
C LEU A 68 34.32 42.10 -6.84
N ASN A 69 34.16 43.40 -6.98
CA ASN A 69 32.94 44.03 -7.47
C ASN A 69 32.81 44.00 -9.00
N SER A 70 31.59 44.34 -9.45
CA SER A 70 31.27 45.06 -10.69
C SER A 70 30.76 44.25 -11.91
N PRO A 71 29.94 44.89 -12.78
CA PRO A 71 28.89 44.21 -13.55
C PRO A 71 29.17 44.21 -15.07
N LEU A 72 28.10 43.98 -15.87
CA LEU A 72 27.87 44.35 -17.29
C LEU A 72 27.76 43.17 -18.29
N GLY A 73 26.85 43.28 -19.26
CA GLY A 73 26.76 42.40 -20.45
C GLY A 73 25.83 41.17 -20.27
N ARG A 74 24.53 41.17 -20.60
CA ARG A 74 23.81 41.45 -21.88
C ARG A 74 23.86 40.27 -22.88
N MET A 75 22.68 40.01 -23.48
CA MET A 75 22.38 39.20 -24.68
C MET A 75 22.02 37.72 -24.47
N SER A 76 20.72 37.46 -24.63
CA SER A 76 20.14 36.16 -25.01
C SER A 76 20.55 35.76 -26.43
N PRO A 77 20.55 34.46 -26.77
CA PRO A 77 20.40 33.97 -28.14
C PRO A 77 18.97 33.46 -28.42
N PRO A 78 18.53 33.40 -29.71
CA PRO A 78 17.13 33.18 -30.07
C PRO A 78 16.76 31.70 -30.31
N LEU A 79 15.45 31.44 -30.28
CA LEU A 79 14.82 30.26 -30.88
C LEU A 79 15.16 30.16 -32.37
N ASN A 80 15.51 28.97 -32.85
CA ASN A 80 15.64 28.70 -34.28
C ASN A 80 15.01 27.33 -34.65
N ASN A 81 14.51 27.23 -35.88
CA ASN A 81 13.52 26.24 -36.30
C ASN A 81 14.10 24.84 -36.51
N PHE A 82 13.35 23.81 -36.09
CA PHE A 82 13.56 22.43 -36.53
C PHE A 82 12.88 22.19 -37.88
N TYR A 83 13.69 21.91 -38.90
CA TYR A 83 13.24 21.42 -40.20
C TYR A 83 13.23 19.89 -40.18
N MET A 84 12.10 19.24 -40.47
CA MET A 84 12.01 17.76 -40.52
C MET A 84 12.15 17.27 -41.96
N GLN A 85 13.28 16.62 -42.25
CA GLN A 85 13.57 16.01 -43.54
C GLN A 85 13.09 14.55 -43.55
N LYS A 86 12.18 14.23 -44.48
CA LYS A 86 11.79 12.84 -44.77
C LYS A 86 12.81 12.21 -45.70
N GLU A 87 13.29 11.02 -45.36
CA GLU A 87 13.85 10.10 -46.36
C GLU A 87 13.17 8.74 -46.29
N SER A 88 12.91 8.20 -47.47
CA SER A 88 12.30 6.90 -47.69
C SER A 88 13.37 5.92 -48.13
N GLN A 89 13.33 4.68 -47.64
CA GLN A 89 13.98 3.56 -48.33
C GLN A 89 12.95 2.47 -48.60
N LYS A 90 13.12 1.81 -49.75
CA LYS A 90 12.11 1.00 -50.43
C LYS A 90 12.79 -0.22 -51.03
N THR A 91 12.10 -1.37 -50.99
CA THR A 91 12.32 -2.56 -51.85
C THR A 91 13.64 -3.35 -51.62
N THR A 92 13.74 -4.65 -51.90
CA THR A 92 12.89 -5.57 -52.71
C THR A 92 13.14 -7.04 -52.29
N GLU A 93 12.07 -7.88 -52.24
CA GLU A 93 12.00 -9.27 -52.80
C GLU A 93 12.93 -10.39 -52.24
N HIS A 94 12.71 -11.70 -52.45
CA HIS A 94 11.54 -12.58 -52.69
C HIS A 94 12.03 -14.04 -52.49
N THR A 95 11.28 -14.93 -51.84
CA THR A 95 11.23 -16.36 -52.24
C THR A 95 9.94 -17.04 -51.73
N GLU A 96 9.43 -18.00 -52.48
CA GLU A 96 8.12 -18.63 -52.29
C GLU A 96 8.16 -20.00 -51.57
N ASN A 97 6.97 -20.59 -51.43
CA ASN A 97 6.67 -22.04 -51.55
C ASN A 97 6.58 -22.96 -50.30
N THR A 98 5.31 -23.21 -49.92
CA THR A 98 4.63 -24.52 -50.15
C THR A 98 4.44 -25.53 -48.99
N ARG A 99 3.22 -26.10 -48.96
CA ARG A 99 2.72 -27.36 -48.33
C ARG A 99 2.30 -27.39 -46.83
N ASN A 100 0.98 -27.50 -46.64
CA ASN A 100 0.31 -28.48 -45.76
C ASN A 100 0.55 -29.93 -46.29
N PRO A 101 0.23 -31.05 -45.58
CA PRO A 101 -0.75 -31.21 -44.47
C PRO A 101 -0.35 -32.22 -43.34
N VAL A 102 -1.35 -32.65 -42.55
CA VAL A 102 -1.42 -33.85 -41.67
C VAL A 102 -1.05 -33.65 -40.18
N GLY A 103 -2.01 -33.92 -39.28
CA GLY A 103 -1.82 -34.14 -37.83
C GLY A 103 -1.80 -35.65 -37.50
N PRO A 104 -2.25 -36.16 -36.33
CA PRO A 104 -2.79 -35.48 -35.14
C PRO A 104 -2.11 -35.90 -33.81
N GLY A 105 -2.58 -35.36 -32.69
CA GLY A 105 -2.21 -35.73 -31.30
C GLY A 105 -2.37 -34.51 -30.39
N ALA A 106 -3.40 -34.44 -29.54
CA ALA A 106 -3.37 -34.91 -28.15
C ALA A 106 -2.43 -34.03 -27.27
N GLU A 107 -2.85 -33.46 -26.13
CA GLU A 107 -4.10 -33.61 -25.37
C GLU A 107 -4.22 -32.49 -24.30
N LEU A 108 -5.31 -32.48 -23.52
CA LEU A 108 -5.47 -31.76 -22.23
C LEU A 108 -5.44 -30.20 -22.23
N SER A 109 -6.64 -29.59 -22.22
CA SER A 109 -7.12 -28.85 -21.03
C SER A 109 -8.61 -28.49 -21.18
N SER A 110 -9.48 -29.31 -20.58
CA SER A 110 -10.91 -29.00 -20.42
C SER A 110 -11.16 -28.61 -18.96
N ALA A 111 -11.33 -27.31 -18.71
CA ALA A 111 -11.53 -26.76 -17.38
C ALA A 111 -13.03 -26.53 -17.08
N PHE A 112 -13.78 -27.61 -16.89
CA PHE A 112 -15.09 -27.56 -16.20
C PHE A 112 -14.99 -28.29 -14.86
N LYS A 113 -14.89 -27.51 -13.77
CA LYS A 113 -15.18 -27.98 -12.42
C LYS A 113 -15.98 -26.92 -11.66
N ASN A 114 -17.28 -27.19 -11.54
CA ASN A 114 -18.11 -26.60 -10.51
C ASN A 114 -17.55 -27.03 -9.14
N PHE A 115 -17.38 -26.09 -8.22
CA PHE A 115 -17.26 -26.38 -6.79
C PHE A 115 -17.85 -25.21 -5.99
N ASP A 116 -19.14 -25.31 -5.68
CA ASP A 116 -19.78 -24.51 -4.65
C ASP A 116 -19.11 -24.78 -3.30
N THR A 117 -18.72 -23.73 -2.56
CA THR A 117 -18.43 -23.84 -1.13
C THR A 117 -18.84 -22.59 -0.35
N ASN A 118 -19.37 -22.81 0.85
CA ASN A 118 -19.57 -21.86 1.96
C ASN A 118 -20.64 -20.76 1.73
N ALA A 119 -21.87 -20.85 2.23
CA ALA A 119 -22.40 -21.41 3.49
C ALA A 119 -22.02 -20.63 4.76
N ALA A 120 -22.70 -19.50 5.01
CA ALA A 120 -23.00 -19.00 6.36
C ALA A 120 -24.17 -17.97 6.39
N LYS A 121 -25.15 -18.20 7.28
CA LYS A 121 -26.08 -17.22 7.90
C LYS A 121 -27.12 -16.48 7.03
N ARG A 122 -28.37 -17.00 7.04
CA ARG A 122 -29.66 -16.34 7.42
C ARG A 122 -30.82 -17.22 6.91
N LEU A 123 -31.34 -18.16 7.69
CA LEU A 123 -32.49 -17.98 8.61
C LEU A 123 -33.70 -17.25 8.01
N HIS A 124 -34.65 -18.01 7.44
CA HIS A 124 -36.09 -17.88 7.72
C HIS A 124 -36.87 -19.11 7.23
N TYR A 125 -37.65 -19.74 8.11
CA TYR A 125 -38.56 -20.87 7.82
C TYR A 125 -40.01 -20.37 7.69
N PRO A 126 -40.84 -21.07 6.89
CA PRO A 126 -42.25 -21.26 7.20
C PRO A 126 -42.60 -22.76 7.24
N GLN A 127 -42.62 -23.37 8.43
CA GLN A 127 -43.01 -24.77 8.60
C GLN A 127 -43.83 -24.91 9.89
N SER A 128 -45.17 -24.79 9.79
CA SER A 128 -46.08 -24.80 10.97
C SER A 128 -47.52 -25.25 10.67
N THR A 129 -47.74 -26.09 9.64
CA THR A 129 -49.07 -26.66 9.34
C THR A 129 -49.15 -28.18 9.50
N ILE A 130 -48.03 -28.90 9.59
CA ILE A 130 -48.03 -30.38 9.61
C ILE A 130 -48.38 -30.96 11.00
N LEU A 131 -48.01 -30.29 12.10
CA LEU A 131 -48.19 -30.82 13.47
C LEU A 131 -49.63 -30.79 14.02
N LYS A 132 -50.61 -30.26 13.27
CA LYS A 132 -52.02 -30.19 13.70
C LYS A 132 -52.88 -31.37 13.23
N ASN A 133 -52.50 -32.07 12.15
CA ASN A 133 -53.31 -33.18 11.62
C ASN A 133 -53.10 -34.49 12.38
N GLU A 134 -51.88 -34.78 12.85
CA GLU A 134 -51.58 -36.05 13.56
C GLU A 134 -52.43 -36.24 14.83
N LYS A 135 -52.76 -35.16 15.54
CA LYS A 135 -53.60 -35.24 16.75
C LYS A 135 -55.07 -35.53 16.46
N LYS A 136 -55.63 -34.96 15.37
CA LYS A 136 -57.03 -35.22 14.97
C LYS A 136 -57.27 -36.68 14.58
N CYS A 137 -56.34 -37.29 13.84
CA CYS A 137 -56.46 -38.70 13.43
C CYS A 137 -56.52 -39.65 14.65
N ASN A 138 -55.65 -39.45 15.64
CA ASN A 138 -55.59 -40.25 16.87
C ASN A 138 -56.82 -40.13 17.78
N LEU A 139 -57.58 -39.03 17.68
CA LEU A 139 -58.82 -38.83 18.43
C LEU A 139 -60.01 -39.56 17.78
N ARG A 140 -60.11 -39.45 16.44
CA ARG A 140 -61.18 -40.03 15.64
C ARG A 140 -61.29 -41.54 15.81
N GLU A 141 -60.15 -42.22 15.76
CA GLU A 141 -60.08 -43.68 15.87
C GLU A 141 -60.58 -44.17 17.26
N LYS A 142 -60.19 -43.50 18.34
CA LYS A 142 -60.65 -43.80 19.71
C LYS A 142 -62.16 -43.61 19.90
N LEU A 143 -62.75 -42.61 19.23
CA LEU A 143 -64.19 -42.34 19.35
C LEU A 143 -65.01 -43.37 18.54
N ILE A 144 -64.49 -43.85 17.40
CA ILE A 144 -65.10 -44.94 16.62
C ILE A 144 -65.13 -46.24 17.43
N ASP A 145 -64.03 -46.61 18.10
CA ASP A 145 -63.98 -47.83 18.91
C ASP A 145 -64.86 -47.75 20.17
N PHE A 146 -65.00 -46.57 20.79
CA PHE A 146 -65.97 -46.36 21.87
C PHE A 146 -67.41 -46.60 21.39
N TYR A 147 -67.81 -45.99 20.26
CA TYR A 147 -69.16 -46.16 19.73
C TYR A 147 -69.43 -47.55 19.17
N ARG A 148 -68.45 -48.26 18.60
CA ARG A 148 -68.59 -49.70 18.29
C ARG A 148 -69.02 -50.54 19.48
N THR A 149 -68.61 -50.16 20.68
CA THR A 149 -68.83 -50.94 21.91
C THR A 149 -70.16 -50.58 22.61
N HIS A 150 -70.60 -49.32 22.51
CA HIS A 150 -71.80 -48.83 23.23
C HIS A 150 -72.99 -48.46 22.34
N ASN A 151 -72.78 -47.94 21.14
CA ASN A 151 -73.85 -47.59 20.20
C ASN A 151 -73.31 -47.36 18.76
N SER A 152 -73.35 -48.41 17.93
CA SER A 152 -72.78 -48.38 16.57
C SER A 152 -73.50 -47.42 15.61
N SER A 153 -74.72 -46.98 15.92
CA SER A 153 -75.48 -46.02 15.10
C SER A 153 -74.87 -44.61 15.08
N MET A 154 -74.03 -44.25 16.06
CA MET A 154 -73.41 -42.93 16.17
C MET A 154 -72.10 -42.78 15.38
N ILE A 155 -71.57 -43.88 14.82
CA ILE A 155 -70.30 -43.88 14.07
C ILE A 155 -70.27 -42.89 12.88
N PRO A 156 -71.34 -42.68 12.09
CA PRO A 156 -71.33 -41.71 10.99
C PRO A 156 -71.19 -40.24 11.44
N PHE A 157 -71.57 -39.93 12.68
CA PHE A 157 -71.58 -38.56 13.22
C PHE A 157 -70.29 -38.22 14.01
N VAL A 158 -69.32 -39.14 14.06
CA VAL A 158 -68.07 -38.97 14.83
C VAL A 158 -67.31 -37.70 14.44
N ASP A 159 -67.23 -37.36 13.16
CA ASP A 159 -66.50 -36.18 12.70
C ASP A 159 -67.17 -34.87 13.13
N GLU A 160 -68.50 -34.82 13.12
CA GLU A 160 -69.30 -33.69 13.60
C GLU A 160 -69.19 -33.51 15.14
N VAL A 161 -69.16 -34.60 15.89
CA VAL A 161 -68.90 -34.58 17.34
C VAL A 161 -67.50 -34.05 17.64
N ILE A 162 -66.49 -34.40 16.83
CA ILE A 162 -65.11 -33.91 17.00
C ILE A 162 -64.98 -32.42 16.71
N GLU A 163 -65.66 -31.88 15.69
CA GLU A 163 -65.66 -30.45 15.41
C GLU A 163 -66.35 -29.63 16.52
N ASN A 164 -67.44 -30.15 17.08
CA ASN A 164 -68.16 -29.49 18.18
C ASN A 164 -67.35 -29.42 19.50
N TYR A 165 -66.35 -30.27 19.70
CA TYR A 165 -65.54 -30.36 20.93
C TYR A 165 -64.07 -29.98 20.74
N ASN A 166 -63.77 -29.18 19.71
CA ASN A 166 -62.43 -28.78 19.25
C ASN A 166 -61.50 -28.29 20.40
N GLY A 167 -60.65 -29.17 20.92
CA GLY A 167 -59.70 -28.90 22.02
C GLY A 167 -60.13 -29.30 23.44
N ASN A 168 -61.34 -29.87 23.63
CA ASN A 168 -61.88 -30.26 24.95
C ASN A 168 -62.11 -31.78 25.10
N GLU A 169 -61.27 -32.56 24.41
CA GLU A 169 -61.35 -34.01 24.20
C GLU A 169 -61.57 -34.83 25.48
N LYS A 170 -60.88 -34.48 26.57
CA LYS A 170 -60.99 -35.19 27.86
C LYS A 170 -62.36 -35.07 28.50
N ARG A 171 -63.08 -33.98 28.26
CA ARG A 171 -64.42 -33.74 28.80
C ARG A 171 -65.47 -34.55 28.03
N MET A 172 -65.38 -34.54 26.70
CA MET A 172 -66.23 -35.31 25.79
C MET A 172 -66.30 -36.80 26.16
N PHE A 173 -65.15 -37.46 26.41
CA PHE A 173 -65.14 -38.87 26.85
C PHE A 173 -65.70 -39.08 28.27
N GLY A 174 -65.57 -38.09 29.16
CA GLY A 174 -66.17 -38.13 30.50
C GLY A 174 -67.70 -38.10 30.44
N ASP A 175 -68.26 -37.16 29.67
CA ASP A 175 -69.71 -37.00 29.49
C ASP A 175 -70.32 -38.25 28.82
N LEU A 176 -69.65 -38.83 27.82
CA LEU A 176 -70.06 -40.09 27.18
C LEU A 176 -70.05 -41.30 28.13
N HIS A 177 -69.03 -41.42 28.99
CA HIS A 177 -68.99 -42.48 30.00
C HIS A 177 -70.11 -42.33 31.06
N CYS A 178 -70.50 -41.10 31.41
CA CYS A 178 -71.64 -40.87 32.28
C CYS A 178 -72.97 -41.25 31.61
N GLN A 179 -73.18 -40.82 30.36
CA GLN A 179 -74.43 -41.07 29.64
C GLN A 179 -74.70 -42.57 29.42
N TYR A 180 -73.67 -43.35 29.07
CA TYR A 180 -73.80 -44.80 28.86
C TYR A 180 -73.69 -45.64 30.15
N ARG A 181 -73.37 -45.04 31.30
CA ARG A 181 -73.39 -45.72 32.61
C ARG A 181 -74.79 -45.73 33.26
N MET A 182 -75.62 -44.72 33.01
CA MET A 182 -76.93 -44.59 33.69
C MET A 182 -78.10 -45.33 33.02
N ALA A 183 -77.89 -45.97 31.87
CA ALA A 183 -78.95 -46.62 31.10
C ALA A 183 -79.22 -48.10 31.45
N ASN A 184 -78.58 -48.65 32.49
CA ASN A 184 -78.48 -50.10 32.68
C ASN A 184 -79.03 -50.65 34.02
N GLU A 185 -79.81 -49.86 34.77
CA GLU A 185 -80.55 -50.31 35.95
C GLU A 185 -81.94 -49.68 35.99
N LEU A 186 -83.00 -50.48 35.77
CA LEU A 186 -84.13 -50.65 36.71
C LEU A 186 -85.14 -51.67 36.15
N ILE A 187 -85.60 -52.59 37.00
CA ILE A 187 -86.41 -53.77 36.64
C ILE A 187 -87.69 -53.84 37.50
N LEU A 188 -88.86 -53.73 36.85
CA LEU A 188 -90.16 -54.34 37.23
C LEU A 188 -90.74 -53.96 38.64
N PRO A 189 -91.79 -54.63 39.17
CA PRO A 189 -93.20 -54.61 38.69
C PRO A 189 -94.25 -54.42 39.83
N VAL A 190 -95.52 -54.20 39.49
CA VAL A 190 -96.67 -54.49 40.39
C VAL A 190 -97.90 -55.00 39.60
N THR A 191 -98.45 -56.14 40.01
CA THR A 191 -99.81 -56.64 39.70
C THR A 191 -100.70 -56.51 40.95
N PRO A 192 -102.04 -56.71 40.88
CA PRO A 192 -102.57 -58.03 41.30
C PRO A 192 -103.96 -58.45 40.73
N SER A 193 -104.37 -59.65 41.12
CA SER A 193 -105.74 -60.23 41.07
C SER A 193 -106.07 -60.85 42.45
N SER A 194 -107.22 -61.45 42.78
CA SER A 194 -108.40 -61.88 42.00
C SER A 194 -109.65 -62.06 42.91
N PHE A 195 -110.79 -62.47 42.32
CA PHE A 195 -111.85 -63.35 42.84
C PHE A 195 -112.39 -63.24 44.30
N ASP A 196 -113.70 -62.96 44.42
CA ASP A 196 -114.82 -63.74 45.03
C ASP A 196 -114.67 -64.35 46.48
N ASP A 197 -115.71 -64.60 47.29
CA ASP A 197 -117.14 -64.81 46.98
C ASP A 197 -118.14 -64.61 48.18
N ALA A 198 -119.44 -64.55 47.83
CA ALA A 198 -120.64 -65.00 48.54
C ALA A 198 -121.11 -64.33 49.85
N ASN A 199 -120.36 -64.34 50.97
CA ASN A 199 -120.94 -64.01 52.28
C ASN A 199 -121.05 -62.50 52.60
N ALA A 200 -120.73 -61.64 51.63
CA ALA A 200 -120.65 -60.21 51.83
C ALA A 200 -121.94 -59.43 51.49
N VAL A 201 -122.90 -60.02 50.77
CA VAL A 201 -124.02 -59.25 50.18
C VAL A 201 -125.05 -58.77 51.22
N ILE A 202 -125.40 -59.61 52.20
CA ILE A 202 -126.50 -59.31 53.14
C ILE A 202 -126.06 -58.32 54.23
N LYS A 203 -124.79 -58.36 54.68
CA LYS A 203 -124.25 -57.36 55.62
C LYS A 203 -123.92 -56.02 54.94
N ARG A 204 -123.46 -56.04 53.68
CA ARG A 204 -123.16 -54.82 52.92
C ARG A 204 -124.37 -53.91 52.69
N LEU A 205 -125.60 -54.42 52.62
CA LEU A 205 -126.76 -53.56 52.31
C LEU A 205 -127.14 -52.60 53.46
N SER A 206 -126.99 -53.02 54.72
CA SER A 206 -127.18 -52.12 55.87
C SER A 206 -126.03 -51.10 55.96
N ASP A 207 -124.78 -51.58 55.92
CA ASP A 207 -123.60 -50.70 55.96
C ASP A 207 -123.57 -49.72 54.77
N ALA A 208 -124.08 -50.11 53.60
CA ALA A 208 -124.14 -49.27 52.40
C ALA A 208 -125.14 -48.11 52.51
N LEU A 209 -126.22 -48.22 53.28
CA LEU A 209 -127.19 -47.12 53.44
C LEU A 209 -126.63 -46.02 54.36
N GLU A 210 -126.00 -46.42 55.46
CA GLU A 210 -125.31 -45.50 56.36
C GLU A 210 -124.11 -44.86 55.66
N LYS A 211 -123.32 -45.67 54.93
CA LYS A 211 -122.21 -45.18 54.11
C LYS A 211 -122.67 -44.24 52.98
N LYS A 212 -123.81 -44.49 52.30
CA LYS A 212 -124.35 -43.54 51.30
C LYS A 212 -124.75 -42.19 51.91
N THR A 213 -125.24 -42.21 53.14
CA THR A 213 -125.63 -40.98 53.85
C THR A 213 -124.41 -40.17 54.25
N ALA A 214 -123.31 -40.83 54.65
CA ALA A 214 -122.01 -40.18 54.83
C ALA A 214 -121.39 -39.71 53.49
N GLU A 215 -121.44 -40.52 52.44
CA GLU A 215 -120.91 -40.19 51.10
C GLU A 215 -121.61 -38.98 50.47
N THR A 216 -122.93 -38.83 50.62
CA THR A 216 -123.64 -37.65 50.09
C THR A 216 -123.27 -36.35 50.82
N LEU A 217 -122.86 -36.43 52.09
CA LEU A 217 -122.38 -35.28 52.87
C LEU A 217 -120.89 -34.98 52.58
N ALA A 218 -120.07 -36.02 52.39
CA ALA A 218 -118.69 -35.90 51.91
C ALA A 218 -118.65 -35.28 50.50
N LEU A 219 -119.37 -35.85 49.53
CA LEU A 219 -119.47 -35.33 48.15
C LEU A 219 -119.98 -33.88 48.08
N LYS A 220 -120.76 -33.42 49.06
CA LYS A 220 -121.16 -32.01 49.13
C LYS A 220 -119.98 -31.11 49.54
N LYS A 221 -119.17 -31.52 50.51
CA LYS A 221 -117.92 -30.82 50.88
C LYS A 221 -116.88 -30.89 49.76
N ASP A 222 -116.72 -32.05 49.13
CA ASP A 222 -115.78 -32.23 48.01
C ASP A 222 -116.19 -31.36 46.81
N LYS A 223 -117.49 -31.23 46.54
CA LYS A 223 -118.00 -30.31 45.50
C LYS A 223 -117.72 -28.83 45.83
N GLU A 224 -117.79 -28.45 47.10
CA GLU A 224 -117.49 -27.09 47.57
C GLU A 224 -115.99 -26.80 47.48
N TYR A 225 -115.15 -27.75 47.91
CA TYR A 225 -113.68 -27.71 47.76
C TYR A 225 -113.24 -27.63 46.29
N ILE A 226 -113.79 -28.47 45.42
CA ILE A 226 -113.53 -28.44 43.97
C ILE A 226 -113.98 -27.10 43.36
N ALA A 227 -115.07 -26.50 43.83
CA ALA A 227 -115.50 -25.19 43.34
C ALA A 227 -114.52 -24.07 43.74
N GLU A 228 -113.97 -24.10 44.96
CA GLU A 228 -112.92 -23.17 45.40
C GLU A 228 -111.61 -23.37 44.63
N GLU A 229 -111.15 -24.61 44.47
CA GLU A 229 -109.93 -24.97 43.74
C GLU A 229 -110.01 -24.58 42.25
N LEU A 230 -111.17 -24.80 41.61
CA LEU A 230 -111.43 -24.41 40.22
C LEU A 230 -111.48 -22.88 40.06
N ASN A 231 -111.97 -22.15 41.08
CA ASN A 231 -111.96 -20.68 41.08
C ASN A 231 -110.53 -20.13 41.28
N LEU A 232 -109.73 -20.75 42.17
CA LEU A 232 -108.31 -20.44 42.36
C LEU A 232 -107.50 -20.69 41.07
N SER A 233 -107.72 -21.83 40.42
CA SER A 233 -107.09 -22.20 39.16
C SER A 233 -107.46 -21.24 38.03
N ASN A 234 -108.73 -20.83 37.93
CA ASN A 234 -109.16 -19.78 36.98
C ASN A 234 -108.52 -18.42 37.26
N LYS A 235 -108.26 -18.07 38.53
CA LYS A 235 -107.55 -16.84 38.89
C LYS A 235 -106.08 -16.90 38.46
N LEU A 236 -105.38 -17.98 38.79
CA LEU A 236 -103.99 -18.23 38.35
C LEU A 236 -103.86 -18.24 36.83
N ARG A 237 -104.84 -18.81 36.10
CA ARG A 237 -104.84 -18.81 34.63
C ARG A 237 -104.95 -17.39 34.05
N LYS A 238 -105.73 -16.50 34.68
CA LYS A 238 -105.82 -15.08 34.28
C LYS A 238 -104.53 -14.33 34.58
N GLU A 239 -103.94 -14.53 35.76
CA GLU A 239 -102.64 -13.94 36.12
C GLU A 239 -101.51 -14.43 35.20
N GLY A 240 -101.53 -15.70 34.80
CA GLY A 240 -100.64 -16.26 33.77
C GLY A 240 -100.78 -15.56 32.42
N HIS A 241 -102.00 -15.38 31.93
CA HIS A 241 -102.28 -14.73 30.64
C HIS A 241 -101.90 -13.22 30.64
N GLU A 242 -102.08 -12.51 31.75
CA GLU A 242 -101.64 -11.11 31.86
C GLU A 242 -100.11 -10.99 31.98
N ASN A 243 -99.44 -11.94 32.65
CA ASN A 243 -97.98 -12.03 32.65
C ASN A 243 -97.42 -12.36 31.26
N GLU A 244 -98.08 -13.25 30.51
CA GLU A 244 -97.75 -13.61 29.13
C GLU A 244 -97.83 -12.38 28.21
N LYS A 245 -98.96 -11.66 28.20
CA LYS A 245 -99.10 -10.38 27.47
C LYS A 245 -98.02 -9.36 27.86
N ARG A 246 -97.68 -9.27 29.15
CA ARG A 246 -96.63 -8.37 29.64
C ARG A 246 -95.25 -8.76 29.10
N LEU A 247 -94.94 -10.06 29.03
CA LEU A 247 -93.73 -10.61 28.43
C LEU A 247 -93.68 -10.40 26.92
N GLU A 248 -94.79 -10.63 26.20
CA GLU A 248 -94.89 -10.34 24.76
C GLU A 248 -94.67 -8.85 24.47
N THR A 249 -95.29 -7.96 25.27
CA THR A 249 -95.11 -6.51 25.16
C THR A 249 -93.64 -6.13 25.39
N GLN A 250 -93.00 -6.70 26.43
CA GLN A 250 -91.57 -6.48 26.70
C GLN A 250 -90.67 -7.00 25.57
N LEU A 251 -90.97 -8.16 24.99
CA LEU A 251 -90.23 -8.72 23.86
C LEU A 251 -90.38 -7.87 22.60
N LEU A 252 -91.58 -7.35 22.32
CA LEU A 252 -91.82 -6.44 21.20
C LEU A 252 -91.03 -5.14 21.40
N THR A 253 -91.13 -4.51 22.58
CA THR A 253 -90.35 -3.31 22.91
C THR A 253 -88.84 -3.54 22.84
N ALA A 254 -88.34 -4.69 23.31
CA ALA A 254 -86.92 -5.03 23.21
C ALA A 254 -86.48 -5.25 21.75
N ARG A 255 -87.34 -5.85 20.91
CA ARG A 255 -87.09 -6.05 19.49
C ARG A 255 -87.07 -4.71 18.73
N GLU A 256 -87.99 -3.80 19.03
CA GLU A 256 -88.02 -2.45 18.49
C GLU A 256 -86.79 -1.63 18.93
N GLN A 257 -86.36 -1.74 20.20
CA GLN A 257 -85.13 -1.11 20.68
C GLN A 257 -83.85 -1.67 20.04
N LEU A 258 -83.82 -2.96 19.70
CA LEU A 258 -82.73 -3.55 18.94
C LEU A 258 -82.77 -3.10 17.47
N GLN A 259 -83.95 -3.11 16.83
CA GLN A 259 -84.12 -2.66 15.45
C GLN A 259 -83.70 -1.19 15.30
N ALA A 260 -84.13 -0.31 16.20
CA ALA A 260 -83.72 1.10 16.23
C ALA A 260 -82.21 1.31 16.51
N ARG A 261 -81.50 0.30 17.04
CA ARG A 261 -80.03 0.32 17.14
C ARG A 261 -79.33 -0.20 15.88
N TYR A 262 -79.98 -1.07 15.10
CA TYR A 262 -79.48 -1.54 13.81
C TYR A 262 -79.70 -0.49 12.71
N ASP A 263 -80.86 0.17 12.71
CA ASP A 263 -81.19 1.28 11.80
C ASP A 263 -80.56 2.63 12.26
N ASN A 264 -79.50 2.56 13.09
CA ASN A 264 -78.78 3.75 13.55
C ASN A 264 -77.91 4.30 12.39
N PRO A 265 -78.16 5.52 11.86
CA PRO A 265 -77.37 6.09 10.77
C PRO A 265 -75.88 6.26 11.14
N GLU A 266 -75.53 6.28 12.43
CA GLU A 266 -74.14 6.27 12.90
C GLU A 266 -73.37 5.00 12.49
N LEU A 267 -74.05 3.84 12.37
CA LEU A 267 -73.43 2.61 11.87
C LEU A 267 -73.21 2.65 10.36
N GLU A 268 -74.13 3.25 9.60
CA GLU A 268 -73.94 3.46 8.16
C GLU A 268 -72.79 4.44 7.89
N ILE A 269 -72.73 5.56 8.64
CA ILE A 269 -71.62 6.53 8.57
C ILE A 269 -70.29 5.84 8.89
N LYS A 270 -70.19 5.09 10.00
CA LYS A 270 -68.97 4.35 10.34
C LYS A 270 -68.59 3.30 9.30
N THR A 271 -69.57 2.68 8.64
CA THR A 271 -69.33 1.73 7.55
C THR A 271 -68.79 2.45 6.30
N ALA A 272 -69.32 3.62 5.97
CA ALA A 272 -68.81 4.48 4.90
C ALA A 272 -67.39 5.00 5.21
N GLU A 273 -67.12 5.44 6.44
CA GLU A 273 -65.79 5.83 6.90
C GLU A 273 -64.78 4.68 6.77
N LEU A 274 -65.15 3.46 7.18
CA LEU A 274 -64.32 2.27 7.01
C LEU A 274 -64.02 1.97 5.53
N ILE A 275 -64.99 2.15 4.63
CA ILE A 275 -64.78 2.01 3.18
C ILE A 275 -63.81 3.06 2.64
N VAL A 276 -63.88 4.31 3.11
CA VAL A 276 -62.93 5.37 2.73
C VAL A 276 -61.52 5.05 3.25
N VAL A 277 -61.38 4.71 4.53
CA VAL A 277 -60.10 4.33 5.15
C VAL A 277 -59.47 3.12 4.45
N GLN A 278 -60.28 2.13 4.05
CA GLN A 278 -59.79 0.97 3.30
C GLN A 278 -59.30 1.35 1.90
N LYS A 279 -60.00 2.25 1.19
CA LYS A 279 -59.53 2.77 -0.11
C LYS A 279 -58.24 3.58 0.00
N ASP A 280 -58.09 4.38 1.05
CA ASP A 280 -56.86 5.16 1.26
C ASP A 280 -55.69 4.29 1.72
N LYS A 281 -55.94 3.24 2.51
CA LYS A 281 -54.95 2.19 2.79
C LYS A 281 -54.47 1.50 1.50
N GLU A 282 -55.39 1.19 0.57
CA GLU A 282 -55.04 0.61 -0.73
C GLU A 282 -54.27 1.59 -1.64
N ARG A 283 -54.55 2.90 -1.54
CA ARG A 283 -53.80 3.96 -2.23
C ARG A 283 -52.36 4.04 -1.69
N LEU A 284 -52.20 4.15 -0.38
CA LEU A 284 -50.91 4.20 0.30
C LEU A 284 -50.06 2.93 0.05
N ALA A 285 -50.69 1.76 -0.03
CA ALA A 285 -49.99 0.52 -0.38
C ALA A 285 -49.41 0.55 -1.81
N LYS A 286 -50.12 1.17 -2.78
CA LYS A 286 -49.62 1.36 -4.16
C LYS A 286 -48.52 2.40 -4.23
N GLU A 287 -48.66 3.51 -3.51
CA GLU A 287 -47.62 4.56 -3.41
C GLU A 287 -46.33 4.02 -2.76
N LEU A 288 -46.45 3.14 -1.76
CA LEU A 288 -45.32 2.45 -1.13
C LEU A 288 -44.64 1.46 -2.10
N ASP A 289 -45.40 0.67 -2.86
CA ASP A 289 -44.86 -0.23 -3.89
C ASP A 289 -44.11 0.54 -5.00
N ILE A 290 -44.66 1.66 -5.48
CA ILE A 290 -43.99 2.55 -6.44
C ILE A 290 -42.71 3.14 -5.84
N SER A 291 -42.76 3.59 -4.58
CA SER A 291 -41.60 4.16 -3.89
C SER A 291 -40.47 3.16 -3.69
N ASN A 292 -40.79 1.90 -3.35
CA ASN A 292 -39.82 0.82 -3.22
C ASN A 292 -39.16 0.48 -4.57
N LYS A 293 -39.95 0.38 -5.65
CA LYS A 293 -39.41 0.17 -7.02
C LYS A 293 -38.49 1.30 -7.48
N LEU A 294 -38.82 2.55 -7.13
CA LEU A 294 -37.93 3.69 -7.39
C LEU A 294 -36.65 3.62 -6.56
N LEU A 295 -36.73 3.22 -5.29
CA LEU A 295 -35.57 3.04 -4.41
C LEU A 295 -34.63 1.94 -4.91
N GLU A 296 -35.16 0.78 -5.32
CA GLU A 296 -34.39 -0.30 -5.96
C GLU A 296 -33.68 0.20 -7.22
N GLY A 297 -34.39 0.94 -8.09
CA GLY A 297 -33.82 1.55 -9.29
C GLY A 297 -32.72 2.59 -9.01
N VAL A 298 -32.76 3.29 -7.87
CA VAL A 298 -31.69 4.18 -7.41
C VAL A 298 -30.51 3.38 -6.87
N GLN A 299 -30.75 2.32 -6.10
CA GLN A 299 -29.68 1.45 -5.56
C GLN A 299 -28.90 0.72 -6.65
N GLU A 300 -29.54 0.24 -7.72
CA GLU A 300 -28.83 -0.38 -8.85
C GLU A 300 -28.00 0.62 -9.66
N LYS A 301 -28.48 1.86 -9.81
CA LYS A 301 -27.69 2.96 -10.39
C LYS A 301 -26.48 3.30 -9.51
N GLU A 302 -26.68 3.35 -8.19
CA GLU A 302 -25.60 3.60 -7.24
C GLU A 302 -24.54 2.48 -7.29
N LYS A 303 -24.94 1.21 -7.28
CA LYS A 303 -24.02 0.06 -7.46
C LYS A 303 -23.23 0.19 -8.75
N THR A 304 -23.91 0.51 -9.86
CA THR A 304 -23.27 0.70 -11.17
C THR A 304 -22.22 1.82 -11.13
N LEU A 305 -22.56 2.98 -10.57
CA LEU A 305 -21.64 4.11 -10.42
C LEU A 305 -20.47 3.80 -9.49
N ARG A 306 -20.69 3.06 -8.39
CA ARG A 306 -19.62 2.59 -7.48
C ARG A 306 -18.64 1.66 -8.20
N SER A 307 -19.13 0.72 -9.01
CA SER A 307 -18.28 -0.17 -9.82
C SER A 307 -17.48 0.59 -10.88
N GLN A 308 -18.10 1.58 -11.56
CA GLN A 308 -17.39 2.46 -12.49
C GLN A 308 -16.30 3.28 -11.80
N LEU A 309 -16.60 3.86 -10.63
CA LEU A 309 -15.64 4.62 -9.84
C LEU A 309 -14.45 3.75 -9.42
N LEU A 310 -14.69 2.53 -8.96
CA LEU A 310 -13.64 1.58 -8.61
C LEU A 310 -12.74 1.25 -9.81
N SER A 311 -13.33 0.93 -10.96
CA SER A 311 -12.61 0.69 -12.23
C SER A 311 -11.72 1.89 -12.60
N THR A 312 -12.24 3.12 -12.53
CA THR A 312 -11.45 4.32 -12.84
C THR A 312 -10.34 4.59 -11.81
N ALA A 313 -10.55 4.24 -10.54
CA ALA A 313 -9.53 4.39 -9.50
C ALA A 313 -8.39 3.38 -9.66
N GLU A 314 -8.68 2.16 -10.12
CA GLU A 314 -7.68 1.15 -10.48
C GLU A 314 -6.86 1.57 -11.70
N GLU A 315 -7.51 2.10 -12.75
CA GLU A 315 -6.81 2.68 -13.90
C GLU A 315 -5.90 3.86 -13.53
N LEU A 316 -6.34 4.75 -12.63
CA LEU A 316 -5.53 5.87 -12.16
C LEU A 316 -4.32 5.38 -11.37
N ARG A 317 -4.49 4.41 -10.47
CA ARG A 317 -3.39 3.78 -9.72
C ARG A 317 -2.34 3.16 -10.65
N ALA A 318 -2.77 2.45 -11.69
CA ALA A 318 -1.85 1.87 -12.67
C ALA A 318 -1.08 2.95 -13.47
N LYS A 319 -1.71 4.10 -13.75
CA LYS A 319 -1.05 5.26 -14.40
C LYS A 319 -0.06 5.95 -13.44
N GLU A 320 -0.40 6.07 -12.15
CA GLU A 320 0.50 6.60 -11.12
C GLU A 320 1.74 5.72 -10.92
N GLU A 321 1.55 4.39 -10.89
CA GLU A 321 2.64 3.40 -10.82
C GLU A 321 3.57 3.52 -12.04
N PHE A 322 3.02 3.58 -13.26
CA PHE A 322 3.81 3.79 -14.48
C PHE A 322 4.60 5.12 -14.48
N ILE A 323 4.01 6.21 -13.95
CA ILE A 323 4.69 7.50 -13.81
C ILE A 323 5.82 7.42 -12.78
N SER A 324 5.61 6.69 -11.67
CA SER A 324 6.60 6.46 -10.61
C SER A 324 7.80 5.67 -11.11
N ASP A 325 7.57 4.56 -11.84
CA ASP A 325 8.64 3.77 -12.44
C ASP A 325 9.37 4.53 -13.54
N GLY A 326 8.64 5.31 -14.36
CA GLY A 326 9.23 6.23 -15.33
C GLY A 326 10.01 7.40 -14.72
N ALA A 327 9.77 7.75 -13.45
CA ALA A 327 10.63 8.67 -12.69
C ALA A 327 11.91 7.96 -12.20
N ARG A 328 11.76 6.79 -11.55
CA ARG A 328 12.88 5.95 -11.08
C ARG A 328 13.88 5.63 -12.19
N GLN A 329 13.40 5.25 -13.38
CA GLN A 329 14.27 4.94 -14.51
C GLN A 329 15.05 6.17 -15.01
N ARG A 330 14.46 7.38 -14.94
CA ARG A 330 15.16 8.63 -15.29
C ARG A 330 16.25 8.97 -14.26
N ASP A 331 15.97 8.76 -12.98
CA ASP A 331 16.94 8.98 -11.90
C ASP A 331 18.13 7.99 -12.00
N GLU A 332 17.85 6.70 -12.24
CA GLU A 332 18.88 5.68 -12.48
C GLU A 332 19.75 6.00 -13.70
N ALA A 333 19.12 6.38 -14.83
CA ALA A 333 19.83 6.81 -16.02
C ALA A 333 20.68 8.07 -15.79
N GLN A 334 20.23 8.99 -14.94
CA GLN A 334 20.99 10.19 -14.58
C GLN A 334 22.15 9.88 -13.63
N ILE A 335 21.98 8.96 -12.67
CA ILE A 335 23.07 8.45 -11.82
C ILE A 335 24.15 7.80 -12.69
N THR A 336 23.74 6.96 -13.66
CA THR A 336 24.66 6.31 -14.60
C THR A 336 25.41 7.32 -15.46
N ARG A 337 24.72 8.34 -16.00
CA ARG A 337 25.34 9.46 -16.74
C ARG A 337 26.37 10.20 -15.89
N ASN A 338 26.03 10.54 -14.65
CA ASN A 338 26.92 11.23 -13.73
C ASN A 338 28.17 10.38 -13.42
N CYS A 339 28.01 9.07 -13.20
CA CYS A 339 29.10 8.13 -12.97
C CYS A 339 30.08 8.11 -14.15
N LEU A 340 29.58 7.87 -15.37
CA LEU A 340 30.38 7.89 -16.61
C LEU A 340 31.08 9.25 -16.84
N GLN A 341 30.44 10.36 -16.46
CA GLN A 341 31.07 11.69 -16.53
C GLN A 341 32.26 11.83 -15.56
N THR A 342 32.18 11.27 -14.35
CA THR A 342 33.32 11.26 -13.40
C THR A 342 34.48 10.36 -13.87
N GLU A 343 34.16 9.23 -14.50
CA GLU A 343 35.16 8.34 -15.11
C GLU A 343 35.89 9.04 -16.27
N LEU A 344 35.14 9.68 -17.19
CA LEU A 344 35.71 10.47 -18.29
C LEU A 344 36.60 11.62 -17.81
N LEU A 345 36.25 12.30 -16.70
CA LEU A 345 37.09 13.33 -16.09
C LEU A 345 38.40 12.74 -15.53
N THR A 346 38.34 11.54 -14.95
CA THR A 346 39.49 10.82 -14.42
C THR A 346 40.45 10.42 -15.55
N VAL A 347 39.95 9.77 -16.59
CA VAL A 347 40.73 9.41 -17.80
C VAL A 347 41.32 10.66 -18.46
N ARG A 348 40.56 11.77 -18.55
CA ARG A 348 41.06 13.04 -19.09
C ARG A 348 42.24 13.60 -18.28
N LYS A 349 42.20 13.47 -16.95
CA LYS A 349 43.28 13.86 -16.03
C LYS A 349 44.52 12.99 -16.26
N GLU A 350 44.35 11.66 -16.35
CA GLU A 350 45.45 10.72 -16.63
C GLU A 350 46.10 11.00 -17.99
N CYS A 351 45.33 11.16 -19.06
CA CYS A 351 45.85 11.54 -20.37
C CYS A 351 46.58 12.90 -20.34
N SER A 352 46.18 13.84 -19.46
CA SER A 352 46.92 15.10 -19.29
C SER A 352 48.27 14.91 -18.60
N GLY A 353 48.34 14.01 -17.60
CA GLY A 353 49.59 13.60 -16.97
C GLY A 353 50.53 12.93 -17.97
N LEU A 354 50.03 11.98 -18.75
CA LEU A 354 50.81 11.30 -19.80
C LEU A 354 51.33 12.25 -20.89
N ARG A 355 50.55 13.26 -21.30
CA ARG A 355 51.06 14.30 -22.21
C ARG A 355 52.21 15.11 -21.60
N SER A 356 52.13 15.43 -20.30
CA SER A 356 53.20 16.14 -19.59
C SER A 356 54.47 15.29 -19.46
N THR A 357 54.35 14.00 -19.13
CA THR A 357 55.52 13.11 -19.05
C THR A 357 56.18 12.90 -20.41
N VAL A 358 55.41 12.69 -21.49
CA VAL A 358 55.92 12.61 -22.86
C VAL A 358 56.63 13.90 -23.29
N PHE A 359 56.08 15.07 -22.95
CA PHE A 359 56.73 16.36 -23.22
C PHE A 359 58.08 16.50 -22.48
N ASN A 360 58.12 16.14 -21.20
CA ASN A 360 59.33 16.19 -20.38
C ASN A 360 60.41 15.20 -20.86
N LEU A 361 60.02 13.99 -21.25
CA LEU A 361 60.92 13.02 -21.88
C LEU A 361 61.45 13.54 -23.22
N GLY A 362 60.61 14.17 -24.04
CA GLY A 362 61.02 14.83 -25.28
C GLY A 362 62.04 15.96 -25.07
N ASN A 363 61.89 16.75 -23.99
CA ASN A 363 62.90 17.72 -23.56
C ASN A 363 64.22 17.04 -23.16
N ARG A 364 64.16 15.98 -22.35
CA ARG A 364 65.37 15.26 -21.90
C ARG A 364 66.12 14.61 -23.07
N ILE A 365 65.41 14.03 -24.04
CA ILE A 365 66.00 13.48 -25.27
C ILE A 365 66.72 14.58 -26.08
N ARG A 366 66.12 15.76 -26.25
CA ARG A 366 66.78 16.89 -26.92
C ARG A 366 68.07 17.31 -26.23
N VAL A 367 68.06 17.40 -24.90
CA VAL A 367 69.26 17.74 -24.11
C VAL A 367 70.35 16.67 -24.28
N LEU A 368 70.00 15.39 -24.15
CA LEU A 368 70.95 14.26 -24.33
C LEU A 368 71.54 14.22 -25.75
N GLU A 369 70.78 14.56 -26.78
CA GLU A 369 71.31 14.63 -28.15
C GLU A 369 72.31 15.80 -28.29
N VAL A 370 72.07 16.96 -27.67
CA VAL A 370 73.04 18.07 -27.65
C VAL A 370 74.32 17.68 -26.88
N GLU A 371 74.19 17.08 -25.69
CA GLU A 371 75.33 16.55 -24.91
C GLU A 371 76.16 15.56 -25.74
N LYS A 372 75.51 14.64 -26.47
CA LYS A 372 76.15 13.70 -27.39
C LYS A 372 76.88 14.39 -28.55
N GLN A 373 76.29 15.42 -29.18
CA GLN A 373 76.95 16.16 -30.26
C GLN A 373 78.18 16.94 -29.75
N GLN A 374 78.13 17.49 -28.52
CA GLN A 374 79.28 18.12 -27.88
C GLN A 374 80.42 17.12 -27.67
N LEU A 375 80.15 15.96 -27.06
CA LEU A 375 81.15 14.91 -26.83
C LEU A 375 81.79 14.39 -28.14
N LEU A 376 81.02 14.32 -29.23
CA LEU A 376 81.55 13.99 -30.56
C LEU A 376 82.46 15.08 -31.14
N GLY A 377 82.25 16.35 -30.76
CA GLY A 377 83.17 17.46 -31.08
C GLY A 377 84.47 17.34 -30.30
N GLU A 378 84.38 17.20 -28.97
CA GLU A 378 85.54 17.04 -28.08
C GLU A 378 86.41 15.83 -28.46
N LEU A 379 85.79 14.72 -28.87
CA LEU A 379 86.48 13.53 -29.37
C LEU A 379 87.29 13.83 -30.63
N LYS A 380 86.72 14.50 -31.63
CA LYS A 380 87.44 14.89 -32.86
C LYS A 380 88.60 15.84 -32.59
N GLU A 381 88.44 16.76 -31.64
CA GLU A 381 89.54 17.64 -31.21
C GLU A 381 90.63 16.89 -30.45
N ALA A 382 90.29 15.84 -29.69
CA ALA A 382 91.27 14.96 -29.06
C ALA A 382 92.00 14.11 -30.11
N GLU A 383 91.30 13.52 -31.08
CA GLU A 383 91.89 12.77 -32.20
C GLU A 383 92.88 13.63 -32.99
N LYS A 384 92.51 14.88 -33.31
CA LYS A 384 93.41 15.84 -33.97
C LYS A 384 94.66 16.12 -33.13
N ARG A 385 94.51 16.38 -31.81
CA ARG A 385 95.66 16.62 -30.92
C ARG A 385 96.60 15.42 -30.84
N VAL A 386 96.07 14.19 -30.87
CA VAL A 386 96.88 12.96 -30.92
C VAL A 386 97.65 12.86 -32.25
N PHE A 387 97.02 13.21 -33.38
CA PHE A 387 97.68 13.27 -34.68
C PHE A 387 98.83 14.29 -34.68
N ASP A 388 98.56 15.53 -34.27
CA ASP A 388 99.55 16.62 -34.20
C ASP A 388 100.74 16.25 -33.28
N ALA A 389 100.48 15.58 -32.15
CA ALA A 389 101.51 15.06 -31.26
C ALA A 389 102.32 13.91 -31.88
N GLY A 390 101.70 13.05 -32.69
CA GLY A 390 102.38 12.00 -33.46
C GLY A 390 103.36 12.55 -34.50
N ASP A 391 102.98 13.63 -35.18
CA ASP A 391 103.85 14.36 -36.11
C ASP A 391 105.05 15.00 -35.40
N LEU A 392 104.83 15.65 -34.25
CA LEU A 392 105.90 16.20 -33.42
C LEU A 392 106.86 15.12 -32.92
N LEU A 393 106.33 14.01 -32.41
CA LEU A 393 107.13 12.87 -31.95
C LEU A 393 107.94 12.24 -33.08
N SER A 394 107.40 12.21 -34.31
CA SER A 394 108.10 11.70 -35.48
C SER A 394 109.26 12.60 -35.90
N LYS A 395 109.05 13.93 -35.92
CA LYS A 395 110.11 14.93 -36.13
C LYS A 395 111.21 14.80 -35.07
N GLU A 396 110.84 14.63 -33.80
CA GLU A 396 111.81 14.53 -32.70
C GLU A 396 112.60 13.22 -32.73
N ARG A 397 111.97 12.10 -33.11
CA ARG A 397 112.67 10.84 -33.40
C ARG A 397 113.67 10.99 -34.55
N GLN A 398 113.32 11.73 -35.60
CA GLN A 398 114.22 12.00 -36.73
C GLN A 398 115.43 12.86 -36.30
N LYS A 399 115.23 13.92 -35.50
CA LYS A 399 116.33 14.71 -34.93
C LYS A 399 117.26 13.83 -34.08
N ASN A 400 116.72 13.05 -33.16
CA ASN A 400 117.49 12.16 -32.29
C ASN A 400 118.32 11.15 -33.12
N PHE A 401 117.76 10.57 -34.18
CA PHE A 401 118.49 9.67 -35.07
C PHE A 401 119.65 10.37 -35.81
N SER A 402 119.45 11.62 -36.26
CA SER A 402 120.52 12.43 -36.85
C SER A 402 121.61 12.78 -35.85
N LEU A 403 121.25 13.16 -34.61
CA LEU A 403 122.19 13.42 -33.53
C LEU A 403 123.01 12.17 -33.16
N ILE A 404 122.38 10.99 -33.07
CA ILE A 404 123.09 9.73 -32.81
C ILE A 404 124.10 9.42 -33.92
N LYS A 405 123.74 9.63 -35.20
CA LYS A 405 124.69 9.50 -36.31
C LYS A 405 125.87 10.46 -36.18
N GLU A 406 125.60 11.71 -35.82
CA GLU A 406 126.62 12.74 -35.71
C GLU A 406 127.56 12.50 -34.51
N VAL A 407 127.03 12.10 -33.36
CA VAL A 407 127.83 11.68 -32.19
C VAL A 407 128.73 10.50 -32.54
N ASN A 408 128.21 9.50 -33.28
CA ASN A 408 129.02 8.38 -33.75
C ASN A 408 130.11 8.83 -34.74
N ARG A 409 129.82 9.78 -35.64
CA ARG A 409 130.81 10.37 -36.56
C ARG A 409 131.91 11.10 -35.79
N LEU A 410 131.53 11.97 -34.85
CA LEU A 410 132.47 12.73 -34.02
C LEU A 410 133.37 11.82 -33.19
N LYS A 411 132.80 10.77 -32.57
CA LYS A 411 133.53 9.77 -31.78
C LYS A 411 134.56 8.98 -32.60
N LEU A 412 134.34 8.80 -33.90
CA LEU A 412 135.34 8.22 -34.81
C LEU A 412 136.46 9.22 -35.17
N THR A 413 136.14 10.51 -35.29
CA THR A 413 137.13 11.55 -35.61
C THR A 413 137.97 12.02 -34.42
N SER A 414 137.44 11.96 -33.19
CA SER A 414 138.11 12.42 -31.97
C SER A 414 139.11 11.41 -31.39
N GLY A 415 139.64 10.49 -32.21
CA GLY A 415 140.68 9.53 -31.81
C GLY A 415 142.06 10.16 -31.59
N GLY A 416 142.24 11.42 -32.00
CA GLY A 416 143.40 12.24 -31.65
C GLY A 416 143.14 13.06 -30.39
N THR A 417 144.15 13.14 -29.51
CA THR A 417 144.11 13.98 -28.31
C THR A 417 143.95 15.46 -28.71
N LEU A 418 142.77 16.05 -28.48
CA LEU A 418 142.57 17.48 -28.70
C LEU A 418 143.57 18.29 -27.86
N SER A 419 144.15 19.33 -28.47
CA SER A 419 145.00 20.26 -27.74
C SER A 419 144.17 20.97 -26.68
N LYS A 420 144.78 21.24 -25.52
CA LYS A 420 144.15 22.00 -24.42
C LYS A 420 143.62 23.36 -24.89
N ALA A 421 144.30 23.98 -25.87
CA ALA A 421 143.91 25.25 -26.48
C ALA A 421 142.61 25.13 -27.30
N ASP A 422 142.48 24.07 -28.10
CA ASP A 422 141.28 23.80 -28.91
C ASP A 422 140.08 23.56 -28.00
N PHE A 423 140.25 22.76 -26.94
CA PHE A 423 139.23 22.52 -25.93
C PHE A 423 138.77 23.82 -25.26
N THR A 424 139.69 24.70 -24.82
CA THR A 424 139.30 25.99 -24.24
C THR A 424 138.62 26.93 -25.23
N THR A 425 138.89 26.81 -26.52
CA THR A 425 138.24 27.61 -27.57
C THR A 425 136.82 27.10 -27.82
N ILE A 426 136.64 25.77 -27.90
CA ILE A 426 135.34 25.12 -28.02
C ILE A 426 134.46 25.41 -26.80
N VAL A 427 135.00 25.33 -25.59
CA VAL A 427 134.24 25.65 -24.35
C VAL A 427 133.76 27.10 -24.36
N LYS A 428 134.60 28.07 -24.72
CA LYS A 428 134.20 29.49 -24.80
C LYS A 428 133.13 29.74 -25.86
N GLU A 429 133.22 29.08 -27.02
CA GLU A 429 132.20 29.20 -28.07
C GLU A 429 130.87 28.57 -27.62
N ILE A 430 130.91 27.45 -26.89
CA ILE A 430 129.71 26.84 -26.28
C ILE A 430 129.11 27.75 -25.20
N GLU A 431 129.93 28.28 -24.28
CA GLU A 431 129.49 29.24 -23.25
C GLU A 431 128.82 30.46 -23.89
N LYS A 432 129.39 31.00 -24.97
CA LYS A 432 128.82 32.11 -25.73
C LYS A 432 127.48 31.73 -26.37
N GLN A 433 127.40 30.62 -27.11
CA GLN A 433 126.16 30.18 -27.78
C GLN A 433 125.04 29.90 -26.77
N ILE A 434 125.37 29.30 -25.62
CA ILE A 434 124.43 29.10 -24.52
C ILE A 434 123.95 30.44 -23.95
N SER A 435 124.85 31.40 -23.76
CA SER A 435 124.48 32.75 -23.26
C SER A 435 123.58 33.49 -24.25
N GLU A 436 123.91 33.46 -25.54
CA GLU A 436 123.10 34.07 -26.60
C GLU A 436 121.71 33.41 -26.72
N HIS A 437 121.63 32.09 -26.60
CA HIS A 437 120.36 31.37 -26.59
C HIS A 437 119.48 31.75 -25.39
N TYR A 438 120.03 31.76 -24.16
CA TYR A 438 119.25 32.12 -22.97
C TYR A 438 118.84 33.59 -22.95
N GLU A 439 119.65 34.53 -23.42
CA GLU A 439 119.21 35.93 -23.59
C GLU A 439 118.09 36.04 -24.63
N SER A 440 118.16 35.29 -25.74
CA SER A 440 117.07 35.22 -26.71
C SER A 440 115.76 34.71 -26.08
N GLU A 441 115.80 33.58 -25.37
CA GLU A 441 114.64 33.02 -24.66
C GLU A 441 114.09 34.00 -23.59
N LEU A 442 114.97 34.66 -22.83
CA LEU A 442 114.57 35.68 -21.85
C LEU A 442 113.90 36.88 -22.51
N THR A 443 114.37 37.35 -23.67
CA THR A 443 113.71 38.44 -24.41
C THR A 443 112.35 38.02 -24.97
N GLN A 444 112.20 36.77 -25.44
CA GLN A 444 110.92 36.22 -25.89
C GLN A 444 109.92 36.10 -24.72
N CYS A 445 110.33 35.53 -23.58
CA CYS A 445 109.51 35.48 -22.36
C CYS A 445 109.07 36.88 -21.89
N ARG A 446 109.99 37.86 -21.88
CA ARG A 446 109.65 39.27 -21.54
C ARG A 446 108.60 39.85 -22.49
N LYS A 447 108.67 39.53 -23.78
CA LYS A 447 107.70 39.96 -24.79
C LYS A 447 106.33 39.33 -24.56
N GLU A 448 106.25 38.01 -24.36
CA GLU A 448 104.99 37.30 -24.12
C GLU A 448 104.29 37.77 -22.84
N ILE A 449 105.05 38.03 -21.77
CA ILE A 449 104.54 38.63 -20.54
C ILE A 449 103.96 40.03 -20.80
N ASN A 450 104.62 40.86 -21.61
CA ASN A 450 104.14 42.19 -21.96
C ASN A 450 102.88 42.15 -22.83
N ASP A 451 102.82 41.23 -23.80
CA ASP A 451 101.64 40.99 -24.65
C ASP A 451 100.43 40.54 -23.80
N TYR A 452 100.65 39.69 -22.78
CA TYR A 452 99.62 39.29 -21.82
C TYR A 452 99.10 40.46 -20.98
N TYR A 453 99.98 41.34 -20.47
CA TYR A 453 99.56 42.54 -19.73
C TYR A 453 98.75 43.50 -20.61
N CYS A 454 99.18 43.74 -21.85
CA CYS A 454 98.43 44.52 -22.83
C CYS A 454 97.04 43.93 -23.13
N TYR A 455 96.93 42.60 -23.23
CA TYR A 455 95.66 41.92 -23.39
C TYR A 455 94.74 42.08 -22.17
N ALA A 456 95.27 41.89 -20.96
CA ALA A 456 94.53 42.04 -19.72
C ALA A 456 94.00 43.48 -19.52
N GLU A 457 94.83 44.49 -19.82
CA GLU A 457 94.42 45.90 -19.77
C GLU A 457 93.28 46.19 -20.75
N ASN A 458 93.35 45.67 -21.97
CA ASN A 458 92.28 45.82 -22.97
C ASN A 458 90.95 45.16 -22.53
N GLN A 459 91.01 44.02 -21.84
CA GLN A 459 89.80 43.38 -21.31
C GLN A 459 89.20 44.17 -20.13
N LEU A 460 90.03 44.78 -19.28
CA LEU A 460 89.55 45.71 -18.25
C LEU A 460 88.87 46.94 -18.87
N ARG A 461 89.51 47.59 -19.85
CA ARG A 461 88.91 48.73 -20.58
C ARG A 461 87.57 48.37 -21.24
N ARG A 462 87.44 47.18 -21.82
CA ARG A 462 86.17 46.68 -22.39
C ARG A 462 85.09 46.49 -21.33
N ARG A 463 85.44 45.87 -20.19
CA ARG A 463 84.51 45.69 -19.06
C ARG A 463 84.03 47.05 -18.54
N ASP A 464 84.95 48.00 -18.37
CA ASP A 464 84.63 49.32 -17.83
C ASP A 464 83.78 50.15 -18.80
N ALA A 465 83.98 49.99 -20.12
CA ALA A 465 83.09 50.54 -21.15
C ALA A 465 81.67 49.93 -21.11
N LEU A 466 81.54 48.60 -20.97
CA LEU A 466 80.23 47.94 -20.82
C LEU A 466 79.52 48.37 -19.52
N ILE A 467 80.25 48.58 -18.43
CA ILE A 467 79.70 49.14 -17.19
C ILE A 467 79.19 50.56 -17.42
N ALA A 468 79.94 51.40 -18.15
CA ALA A 468 79.51 52.74 -18.50
C ALA A 468 78.21 52.73 -19.33
N GLU A 469 78.13 51.93 -20.39
CA GLU A 469 76.93 51.75 -21.22
C GLU A 469 75.72 51.34 -20.37
N LEU A 470 75.86 50.31 -19.53
CA LEU A 470 74.79 49.80 -18.64
C LEU A 470 74.37 50.77 -17.52
N SER A 471 75.13 51.84 -17.28
CA SER A 471 74.86 52.84 -16.24
C SER A 471 74.23 54.14 -16.77
N VAL A 472 74.05 54.27 -18.09
CA VAL A 472 73.36 55.41 -18.74
C VAL A 472 71.84 55.18 -18.86
N ASP A 473 71.38 53.93 -18.85
CA ASP A 473 69.96 53.54 -18.95
C ASP A 473 69.24 53.43 -17.57
N ARG A 474 69.66 54.20 -16.56
CA ARG A 474 68.98 54.32 -15.25
C ARG A 474 68.85 55.78 -14.80
#